data_AF-A0A6P8RSG2-F1
#
_entry.id   AF-A0A6P8RSG2-F1
#
_cell.length_a   1.000
_cell.length_b   1.000
_cell.length_c   1.000
_cell.angle_alpha   90.00
_cell.angle_beta   90.00
_cell.angle_gamma   90.00
#
_symmetry.space_group_name_H-M   'P 1'
#
loop_
_entity.id
_entity.type
_entity.pdbx_description
1 polymer ?
#
loop_
_entity_poly.entity_id
_entity_poly.type
_entity_poly.pdbx_seq_one_letter_code
_entity_poly.pdbx_strand_id
1 'polypeptide(L)'
;MSGKDSPGLSELERHYSLHIAKPRRNVFVTQLEEGRDEEEGDVNYIPIIREPASKILETDANTKQKTLVLKKEVEFEHVTAQLLAKQQEFKKRMETLEQKRAEFVKRQEEYKENALKFDKFLKDSHAKRRRAVQKYHDEVKLNNMKQKEINDLIQEQQELKFRQQKLKTLVANYKIYEDYLMKVIAQVPNNYLDTGMETPVKAIVWKHEALSATNKTLLSHLLLHSEDYEKARLKLDQLHQEHNTRKLILTSEIAHLQMKYDKQRETSMQLEMNVNILKSHFRHQKEELSSFLLCITNLAEQCHIPHYGPLEDLPLLSKLDMIKEFILDKLTVSQLGSRSVKNRLPIFISGDQSRSKRIETKKEKQKNKAASFGSTGTIQTLQNNRILRNLKM
;
A
#
# COMPACT_ATOMS: atom_id res chain seq x y z
N MET A 1 -49.18 39.97 0.86
CA MET A 1 -50.54 39.46 1.13
C MET A 1 -50.45 38.60 2.38
N SER A 2 -50.34 39.25 3.53
CA SER A 2 -51.45 39.56 4.45
C SER A 2 -51.97 38.32 5.17
N GLY A 3 -51.21 37.89 6.17
CA GLY A 3 -51.69 37.05 7.27
C GLY A 3 -52.44 37.92 8.29
N LYS A 4 -53.65 37.47 8.60
CA LYS A 4 -54.67 38.04 9.50
C LYS A 4 -55.68 36.88 9.68
N ASP A 5 -56.24 36.52 10.82
CA ASP A 5 -56.34 37.10 12.15
C ASP A 5 -56.62 35.95 13.13
N SER A 6 -56.08 36.04 14.34
CA SER A 6 -56.64 35.40 15.53
C SER A 6 -57.57 36.39 16.22
N PRO A 7 -58.75 35.99 16.72
CA PRO A 7 -59.43 36.74 17.75
C PRO A 7 -59.44 35.95 19.08
N GLY A 8 -58.88 36.58 20.11
CA GLY A 8 -59.41 36.45 21.46
C GLY A 8 -60.50 37.49 21.69
N LEU A 9 -61.47 37.19 22.56
CA LEU A 9 -62.40 38.05 23.32
C LEU A 9 -63.20 37.05 24.20
N SER A 10 -62.94 36.92 25.50
CA SER A 10 -63.50 37.69 26.64
C SER A 10 -65.03 37.82 26.67
N GLU A 11 -65.58 37.42 27.82
CA GLU A 11 -66.88 37.80 28.39
C GLU A 11 -68.17 37.30 27.71
N LEU A 12 -68.90 36.42 28.41
CA LEU A 12 -70.15 36.89 29.04
C LEU A 12 -70.60 35.89 30.13
N GLU A 13 -70.70 36.41 31.34
CA GLU A 13 -71.39 35.83 32.48
C GLU A 13 -72.84 35.45 32.14
N ARG A 14 -73.36 34.43 32.81
CA ARG A 14 -74.79 34.37 33.17
C ARG A 14 -75.00 33.47 34.39
N HIS A 15 -74.86 34.09 35.56
CA HIS A 15 -75.50 33.65 36.78
C HIS A 15 -77.03 33.63 36.57
N TYR A 16 -77.69 32.52 36.90
CA TYR A 16 -79.13 32.50 37.15
C TYR A 16 -79.37 32.30 38.64
N SER A 17 -79.45 33.41 39.37
CA SER A 17 -80.05 33.47 40.71
C SER A 17 -81.54 33.76 40.56
N LEU A 18 -82.38 32.82 40.99
CA LEU A 18 -83.83 33.01 41.03
C LEU A 18 -84.20 33.77 42.32
N HIS A 19 -84.58 35.04 42.17
CA HIS A 19 -85.23 35.84 43.20
C HIS A 19 -86.68 35.38 43.39
N ILE A 20 -87.01 34.85 44.57
CA ILE A 20 -88.39 34.59 44.99
C ILE A 20 -88.83 35.74 45.89
N ALA A 21 -89.66 36.63 45.35
CA ALA A 21 -90.41 37.62 46.12
C ALA A 21 -91.82 37.07 46.44
N LYS A 22 -92.17 36.99 47.74
CA LYS A 22 -93.58 36.89 48.23
C LYS A 22 -94.19 38.31 48.19
N PRO A 23 -95.53 38.57 48.16
CA PRO A 23 -96.62 37.87 48.87
C PRO A 23 -97.97 37.77 48.07
N ARG A 24 -99.03 37.06 48.50
CA ARG A 24 -100.10 37.58 49.36
C ARG A 24 -101.08 36.50 49.84
N ARG A 25 -101.62 36.79 51.01
CA ARG A 25 -102.61 36.11 51.86
C ARG A 25 -104.01 36.58 51.44
N ASN A 26 -104.89 35.66 51.06
CA ASN A 26 -106.32 35.95 50.88
C ASN A 26 -107.10 35.28 52.01
N VAL A 27 -107.65 36.13 52.88
CA VAL A 27 -108.60 35.81 53.93
C VAL A 27 -109.93 36.38 53.45
N PHE A 28 -110.95 35.55 53.28
CA PHE A 28 -112.33 36.00 53.29
C PHE A 28 -113.09 35.16 54.32
N VAL A 29 -113.38 35.84 55.42
CA VAL A 29 -114.33 35.47 56.47
C VAL A 29 -115.58 36.27 56.14
N THR A 30 -116.73 35.60 56.00
CA THR A 30 -118.05 36.24 56.06
C THR A 30 -118.68 35.87 57.39
N GLN A 31 -118.79 36.85 58.28
CA GLN A 31 -119.66 36.81 59.46
C GLN A 31 -121.06 37.31 59.05
N LEU A 32 -122.09 36.60 59.50
CA LEU A 32 -123.42 37.15 59.78
C LEU A 32 -123.84 36.63 61.17
N GLU A 33 -124.22 37.59 62.00
CA GLU A 33 -124.72 37.59 63.40
C GLU A 33 -125.87 36.59 63.68
N GLU A 34 -125.84 35.86 64.80
CA GLU A 34 -126.38 36.12 66.17
C GLU A 34 -127.91 35.90 66.35
N GLY A 35 -128.27 35.14 67.39
CA GLY A 35 -129.60 35.21 68.02
C GLY A 35 -130.09 34.00 68.85
N ARG A 36 -129.81 34.04 70.17
CA ARG A 36 -130.65 33.65 71.35
C ARG A 36 -130.53 32.24 71.99
N ASP A 37 -129.77 32.19 73.09
CA ASP A 37 -130.13 31.92 74.51
C ASP A 37 -131.34 30.99 74.79
N GLU A 38 -131.13 29.76 75.29
CA GLU A 38 -130.99 29.29 76.70
C GLU A 38 -132.32 28.95 77.39
N GLU A 39 -132.46 27.71 77.89
CA GLU A 39 -132.76 27.39 79.31
C GLU A 39 -132.96 25.87 79.56
N GLU A 40 -132.62 25.45 80.78
CA GLU A 40 -132.31 24.09 81.29
C GLU A 40 -133.46 23.05 81.31
N GLY A 41 -133.10 21.76 81.23
CA GLY A 41 -133.99 20.65 81.60
C GLY A 41 -133.42 19.23 81.43
N ASP A 42 -132.89 18.67 82.53
CA ASP A 42 -132.87 17.25 82.95
C ASP A 42 -132.05 16.15 82.21
N VAL A 43 -131.65 15.13 82.98
CA VAL A 43 -130.41 14.30 82.90
C VAL A 43 -130.45 13.06 81.98
N ASN A 44 -129.29 12.61 81.45
CA ASN A 44 -128.90 11.17 81.41
C ASN A 44 -127.40 10.91 81.11
N TYR A 45 -126.73 10.11 81.96
CA TYR A 45 -125.33 9.67 81.86
C TYR A 45 -125.12 8.53 80.83
N ILE A 46 -123.98 8.51 80.12
CA ILE A 46 -123.46 7.32 79.40
C ILE A 46 -121.93 7.20 79.64
N PRO A 47 -121.39 6.02 80.03
CA PRO A 47 -120.00 5.86 80.47
C PRO A 47 -118.99 5.59 79.33
N ILE A 48 -117.72 5.95 79.59
CA ILE A 48 -116.57 5.83 78.69
C ILE A 48 -115.87 4.47 78.91
N ILE A 49 -115.65 3.70 77.84
CA ILE A 49 -114.93 2.41 77.85
C ILE A 49 -113.50 2.59 77.28
N ARG A 50 -112.48 2.10 78.00
CA ARG A 50 -111.02 2.29 77.76
C ARG A 50 -110.27 1.00 77.36
N GLU A 51 -110.82 0.16 76.50
CA GLU A 51 -110.09 -1.01 75.98
C GLU A 51 -110.28 -1.21 74.46
N PRO A 52 -109.24 -1.67 73.73
CA PRO A 52 -109.31 -1.80 72.28
C PRO A 52 -110.27 -2.93 71.89
N ALA A 53 -111.25 -2.59 71.06
CA ALA A 53 -112.45 -3.36 70.75
C ALA A 53 -112.22 -4.85 70.38
N SER A 54 -111.03 -5.19 69.87
CA SER A 54 -110.66 -6.53 69.42
C SER A 54 -110.75 -7.62 70.51
N LYS A 55 -110.58 -7.26 71.80
CA LYS A 55 -110.49 -8.23 72.91
C LYS A 55 -111.76 -8.36 73.76
N ILE A 56 -112.60 -7.33 73.81
CA ILE A 56 -113.92 -7.40 74.49
C ILE A 56 -114.91 -8.26 73.67
N LEU A 57 -114.77 -8.28 72.34
CA LEU A 57 -115.72 -8.92 71.43
C LEU A 57 -115.53 -10.43 71.21
N GLU A 58 -114.48 -11.05 71.78
CA GLU A 58 -114.24 -12.50 71.66
C GLU A 58 -114.78 -13.32 72.85
N THR A 59 -115.09 -12.68 73.97
CA THR A 59 -115.43 -13.37 75.24
C THR A 59 -116.64 -12.77 75.95
N ASP A 60 -117.79 -12.66 75.25
CA ASP A 60 -119.07 -12.44 75.92
C ASP A 60 -120.20 -13.21 75.22
N ALA A 61 -120.90 -14.06 75.98
CA ALA A 61 -121.83 -15.09 75.48
C ALA A 61 -123.11 -14.55 74.81
N ASN A 62 -123.31 -13.23 74.81
CA ASN A 62 -124.42 -12.55 74.14
C ASN A 62 -123.97 -11.58 73.02
N THR A 63 -122.72 -11.69 72.57
CA THR A 63 -122.22 -11.02 71.35
C THR A 63 -122.71 -11.78 70.12
N LYS A 64 -123.74 -11.26 69.45
CA LYS A 64 -124.41 -11.89 68.30
C LYS A 64 -123.37 -12.31 67.24
N GLN A 65 -123.56 -13.46 66.58
CA GLN A 65 -122.72 -13.96 65.47
C GLN A 65 -122.27 -12.85 64.51
N LYS A 66 -123.15 -11.86 64.30
CA LYS A 66 -122.94 -10.65 63.53
C LYS A 66 -121.67 -9.83 63.88
N THR A 67 -121.25 -9.72 65.15
CA THR A 67 -120.06 -8.95 65.56
C THR A 67 -118.74 -9.75 65.44
N LEU A 68 -118.79 -11.08 65.63
CA LEU A 68 -117.66 -11.99 65.38
C LEU A 68 -117.39 -12.17 63.89
N VAL A 69 -118.46 -12.23 63.09
CA VAL A 69 -118.42 -12.09 61.64
C VAL A 69 -117.77 -10.77 61.27
N LEU A 70 -118.17 -9.65 61.87
CA LEU A 70 -117.56 -8.34 61.62
C LEU A 70 -116.04 -8.31 61.93
N LYS A 71 -115.57 -8.97 63.00
CA LYS A 71 -114.12 -9.03 63.30
C LYS A 71 -113.38 -9.91 62.30
N LYS A 72 -113.94 -11.06 61.93
CA LYS A 72 -113.39 -11.90 60.87
C LYS A 72 -113.43 -11.22 59.51
N GLU A 73 -114.43 -10.37 59.28
CA GLU A 73 -114.58 -9.50 58.12
C GLU A 73 -113.50 -8.40 58.14
N VAL A 74 -113.21 -7.76 59.28
CA VAL A 74 -112.10 -6.80 59.42
C VAL A 74 -110.72 -7.47 59.30
N GLU A 75 -110.50 -8.65 59.89
CA GLU A 75 -109.26 -9.42 59.71
C GLU A 75 -109.11 -9.89 58.27
N PHE A 76 -110.20 -10.31 57.63
CA PHE A 76 -110.24 -10.68 56.23
C PHE A 76 -109.99 -9.47 55.33
N GLU A 77 -110.60 -8.32 55.60
CA GLU A 77 -110.33 -7.03 54.95
C GLU A 77 -108.87 -6.62 55.16
N HIS A 78 -108.29 -6.86 56.34
CA HIS A 78 -106.90 -6.54 56.62
C HIS A 78 -105.93 -7.46 55.86
N VAL A 79 -106.17 -8.78 55.85
CA VAL A 79 -105.35 -9.76 55.11
C VAL A 79 -105.52 -9.58 53.60
N THR A 80 -106.74 -9.31 53.13
CA THR A 80 -107.00 -8.98 51.71
C THR A 80 -106.34 -7.68 51.33
N ALA A 81 -106.35 -6.64 52.18
CA ALA A 81 -105.60 -5.41 51.97
C ALA A 81 -104.08 -5.65 51.93
N GLN A 82 -103.52 -6.49 52.81
CA GLN A 82 -102.11 -6.85 52.79
C GLN A 82 -101.72 -7.67 51.54
N LEU A 83 -102.60 -8.59 51.12
CA LEU A 83 -102.41 -9.41 49.92
C LEU A 83 -102.46 -8.51 48.67
N LEU A 84 -103.42 -7.59 48.60
CA LEU A 84 -103.49 -6.57 47.56
C LEU A 84 -102.25 -5.66 47.57
N ALA A 85 -101.77 -5.24 48.76
CA ALA A 85 -100.55 -4.46 48.88
C ALA A 85 -99.31 -5.23 48.39
N LYS A 86 -99.17 -6.51 48.72
CA LYS A 86 -98.07 -7.37 48.24
C LYS A 86 -98.17 -7.69 46.76
N GLN A 87 -99.37 -7.89 46.23
CA GLN A 87 -99.60 -8.01 44.78
C GLN A 87 -99.23 -6.73 44.05
N GLN A 88 -99.58 -5.56 44.60
CA GLN A 88 -99.17 -4.26 44.06
C GLN A 88 -97.66 -4.05 44.15
N GLU A 89 -97.00 -4.42 45.26
CA GLU A 89 -95.54 -4.38 45.40
C GLU A 89 -94.84 -5.29 44.37
N PHE A 90 -95.34 -6.52 44.21
CA PHE A 90 -94.79 -7.46 43.24
C PHE A 90 -95.01 -6.96 41.81
N LYS A 91 -96.20 -6.42 41.50
CA LYS A 91 -96.49 -5.80 40.21
C LYS A 91 -95.54 -4.63 39.93
N LYS A 92 -95.33 -3.73 40.90
CA LYS A 92 -94.35 -2.64 40.80
C LYS A 92 -92.91 -3.15 40.61
N ARG A 93 -92.51 -4.23 41.31
CA ARG A 93 -91.18 -4.85 41.12
C ARG A 93 -91.03 -5.50 39.76
N MET A 94 -92.07 -6.15 39.25
CA MET A 94 -92.07 -6.72 37.90
C MET A 94 -91.99 -5.63 36.84
N GLU A 95 -92.76 -4.54 37.00
CA GLU A 95 -92.69 -3.37 36.11
C GLU A 95 -91.29 -2.74 36.11
N THR A 96 -90.66 -2.56 37.29
CA THR A 96 -89.28 -2.02 37.35
C THR A 96 -88.22 -2.98 36.80
N LEU A 97 -88.38 -4.30 36.96
CA LEU A 97 -87.49 -5.29 36.34
C LEU A 97 -87.68 -5.33 34.83
N GLU A 98 -88.90 -5.20 34.34
CA GLU A 98 -89.22 -5.12 32.92
C GLU A 98 -88.63 -3.84 32.31
N GLN A 99 -88.75 -2.69 32.99
CA GLN A 99 -88.07 -1.45 32.63
C GLN A 99 -86.54 -1.63 32.58
N LYS A 100 -85.93 -2.22 33.63
CA LYS A 100 -84.48 -2.48 33.66
C LYS A 100 -84.02 -3.45 32.58
N ARG A 101 -84.79 -4.49 32.28
CA ARG A 101 -84.52 -5.42 31.17
C ARG A 101 -84.59 -4.70 29.83
N ALA A 102 -85.63 -3.88 29.63
CA ALA A 102 -85.76 -3.08 28.41
C ALA A 102 -84.60 -2.08 28.25
N GLU A 103 -84.19 -1.40 29.33
CA GLU A 103 -83.02 -0.52 29.34
C GLU A 103 -81.71 -1.27 29.05
N PHE A 104 -81.53 -2.46 29.63
CA PHE A 104 -80.35 -3.27 29.39
C PHE A 104 -80.25 -3.72 27.93
N VAL A 105 -81.36 -4.18 27.34
CA VAL A 105 -81.40 -4.55 25.92
C VAL A 105 -81.08 -3.35 25.04
N LYS A 106 -81.69 -2.18 25.32
CA LYS A 106 -81.38 -0.93 24.61
C LYS A 106 -79.89 -0.57 24.69
N ARG A 107 -79.29 -0.60 25.88
CA ARG A 107 -77.85 -0.33 26.04
C ARG A 107 -76.99 -1.34 25.29
N GLN A 108 -77.37 -2.62 25.30
CA GLN A 108 -76.63 -3.65 24.56
C GLN A 108 -76.71 -3.41 23.05
N GLU A 109 -77.87 -3.01 22.53
CA GLU A 109 -78.05 -2.61 21.13
C GLU A 109 -77.21 -1.37 20.80
N GLU A 110 -77.21 -0.34 21.65
CA GLU A 110 -76.37 0.85 21.51
C GLU A 110 -74.88 0.50 21.47
N TYR A 111 -74.39 -0.41 22.33
CA TYR A 111 -73.00 -0.87 22.28
C TYR A 111 -72.68 -1.60 20.99
N LYS A 112 -73.59 -2.45 20.49
CA LYS A 112 -73.42 -3.13 19.20
C LYS A 112 -73.39 -2.13 18.05
N GLU A 113 -74.29 -1.15 18.03
CA GLU A 113 -74.30 -0.08 17.03
C GLU A 113 -73.03 0.76 17.07
N ASN A 114 -72.59 1.14 18.26
CA ASN A 114 -71.37 1.93 18.43
C ASN A 114 -70.14 1.15 17.97
N ALA A 115 -70.04 -0.15 18.29
CA ALA A 115 -68.99 -1.01 17.78
C ALA A 115 -69.00 -1.07 16.24
N LEU A 116 -70.17 -1.18 15.60
CA LEU A 116 -70.30 -1.13 14.14
C LEU A 116 -69.90 0.24 13.56
N LYS A 117 -70.23 1.35 14.23
CA LYS A 117 -69.81 2.71 13.83
C LYS A 117 -68.28 2.85 13.94
N PHE A 118 -67.66 2.34 15.00
CA PHE A 118 -66.21 2.34 15.17
C PHE A 118 -65.50 1.48 14.14
N ASP A 119 -65.99 0.27 13.86
CA ASP A 119 -65.41 -0.59 12.81
C ASP A 119 -65.49 0.08 11.42
N LYS A 120 -66.63 0.69 11.08
CA LYS A 120 -66.78 1.50 9.87
C LYS A 120 -65.79 2.66 9.83
N PHE A 121 -65.66 3.42 10.92
CA PHE A 121 -64.71 4.53 11.01
C PHE A 121 -63.26 4.08 10.86
N LEU A 122 -62.87 2.96 11.49
CA LEU A 122 -61.53 2.39 11.35
C LEU A 122 -61.27 1.97 9.90
N LYS A 123 -62.21 1.26 9.26
CA LYS A 123 -62.11 0.88 7.84
C LYS A 123 -61.95 2.09 6.93
N ASP A 124 -62.73 3.15 7.13
CA ASP A 124 -62.64 4.39 6.37
C ASP A 124 -61.34 5.13 6.63
N SER A 125 -60.87 5.19 7.88
CA SER A 125 -59.59 5.81 8.25
C SER A 125 -58.41 5.05 7.64
N HIS A 126 -58.41 3.72 7.72
CA HIS A 126 -57.42 2.86 7.05
C HIS A 126 -57.48 3.03 5.53
N ALA A 127 -58.67 3.16 4.93
CA ALA A 127 -58.82 3.42 3.51
C ALA A 127 -58.26 4.81 3.12
N LYS A 128 -58.53 5.86 3.91
CA LYS A 128 -57.96 7.21 3.72
C LYS A 128 -56.43 7.18 3.83
N ARG A 129 -55.89 6.50 4.84
CA ARG A 129 -54.43 6.34 5.01
C ARG A 129 -53.81 5.61 3.82
N ARG A 130 -54.38 4.48 3.39
CA ARG A 130 -53.90 3.76 2.20
C ARG A 130 -53.93 4.61 0.95
N ARG A 131 -55.02 5.37 0.71
CA ARG A 131 -55.11 6.29 -0.43
C ARG A 131 -54.05 7.39 -0.38
N ALA A 132 -53.80 7.97 0.80
CA ALA A 132 -52.78 9.00 0.97
C ALA A 132 -51.37 8.47 0.72
N VAL A 133 -51.04 7.30 1.29
CA VAL A 133 -49.74 6.63 1.09
C VAL A 133 -49.55 6.24 -0.38
N GLN A 134 -50.59 5.71 -1.03
CA GLN A 134 -50.52 5.36 -2.45
C GLN A 134 -50.27 6.60 -3.32
N LYS A 135 -51.02 7.69 -3.10
CA LYS A 135 -50.80 8.96 -3.81
C LYS A 135 -49.38 9.49 -3.64
N TYR A 136 -48.86 9.45 -2.41
CA TYR A 136 -47.48 9.84 -2.13
C TYR A 136 -46.47 8.97 -2.91
N HIS A 137 -46.65 7.64 -2.92
CA HIS A 137 -45.79 6.75 -3.68
C HIS A 137 -45.86 7.01 -5.20
N ASP A 138 -47.05 7.26 -5.74
CA ASP A 138 -47.24 7.55 -7.15
C ASP A 138 -46.61 8.90 -7.53
N GLU A 139 -46.73 9.92 -6.66
CA GLU A 139 -46.09 11.22 -6.84
C GLU A 139 -44.58 11.14 -6.77
N VAL A 140 -44.02 10.40 -5.81
CA VAL A 140 -42.57 10.16 -5.72
C VAL A 140 -42.05 9.43 -6.94
N LYS A 141 -42.75 8.40 -7.43
CA LYS A 141 -42.38 7.70 -8.67
C LYS A 141 -42.40 8.63 -9.87
N LEU A 142 -43.46 9.43 -10.02
CA LEU A 142 -43.58 10.39 -11.10
C LEU A 142 -42.48 11.46 -11.03
N ASN A 143 -42.17 11.97 -9.84
CA ASN A 143 -41.10 12.94 -9.64
C ASN A 143 -39.74 12.35 -10.00
N ASN A 144 -39.46 11.11 -9.56
CA ASN A 144 -38.23 10.42 -9.94
C ASN A 144 -38.12 10.19 -11.45
N MET A 145 -39.22 9.88 -12.14
CA MET A 145 -39.22 9.76 -13.61
C MET A 145 -38.91 11.09 -14.28
N LYS A 146 -39.58 12.17 -13.86
CA LYS A 146 -39.32 13.53 -14.39
C LYS A 146 -37.91 14.00 -14.10
N GLN A 147 -37.36 13.71 -12.93
CA GLN A 147 -35.98 14.08 -12.59
C GLN A 147 -34.97 13.36 -13.47
N LYS A 148 -35.21 12.09 -13.80
CA LYS A 148 -34.37 11.36 -14.77
C LYS A 148 -34.45 12.01 -16.15
N GLU A 149 -35.66 12.28 -16.64
CA GLU A 149 -35.86 12.97 -17.92
C GLU A 149 -35.15 14.34 -17.97
N ILE A 150 -35.23 15.12 -16.89
CA ILE A 150 -34.49 16.39 -16.77
C ILE A 150 -32.99 16.16 -16.86
N ASN A 151 -32.45 15.16 -16.16
CA ASN A 151 -31.02 14.86 -16.18
C ASN A 151 -30.56 14.40 -17.58
N ASP A 152 -31.35 13.55 -18.24
CA ASP A 152 -31.07 13.07 -19.59
C ASP A 152 -31.06 14.23 -20.59
N LEU A 153 -32.05 15.13 -20.52
CA LEU A 153 -32.11 16.34 -21.35
C LEU A 153 -30.95 17.31 -21.07
N ILE A 154 -30.52 17.45 -19.81
CA ILE A 154 -29.35 18.27 -19.45
C ILE A 154 -28.09 17.69 -20.10
N GLN A 155 -27.92 16.37 -20.04
CA GLN A 155 -26.79 15.71 -20.67
C GLN A 155 -26.79 15.91 -22.18
N GLU A 156 -27.91 15.67 -22.86
CA GLU A 156 -28.05 15.90 -24.31
C GLU A 156 -27.74 17.35 -24.68
N GLN A 157 -28.23 18.31 -23.88
CA GLN A 157 -27.94 19.73 -24.10
C GLN A 157 -26.44 20.03 -23.96
N GLN A 158 -25.75 19.43 -22.99
CA GLN A 158 -24.31 19.61 -22.82
C GLN A 158 -23.52 19.02 -23.99
N GLU A 159 -23.89 17.83 -24.44
CA GLU A 159 -23.27 17.16 -25.61
C GLU A 159 -23.46 18.00 -26.88
N LEU A 160 -24.67 18.50 -27.12
CA LEU A 160 -24.96 19.38 -28.24
C LEU A 160 -24.19 20.70 -28.17
N LYS A 161 -24.05 21.31 -26.98
CA LYS A 161 -23.22 22.51 -26.78
C LYS A 161 -21.76 22.25 -27.09
N PHE A 162 -21.20 21.14 -26.61
CA PHE A 162 -19.81 20.76 -26.92
C PHE A 162 -19.62 20.53 -28.41
N ARG A 163 -20.54 19.79 -29.05
CA ARG A 163 -20.53 19.56 -30.51
C ARG A 163 -20.59 20.90 -31.26
N GLN A 164 -21.47 21.81 -30.86
CA GLN A 164 -21.59 23.13 -31.48
C GLN A 164 -20.28 23.92 -31.36
N GLN A 165 -19.63 23.92 -30.19
CA GLN A 165 -18.34 24.59 -30.01
C GLN A 165 -17.26 23.98 -30.90
N LYS A 166 -17.17 22.65 -30.96
CA LYS A 166 -16.23 21.94 -31.85
C LYS A 166 -16.47 22.27 -33.32
N LEU A 167 -17.73 22.33 -33.76
CA LEU A 167 -18.04 22.72 -35.13
C LEU A 167 -17.68 24.19 -35.38
N LYS A 168 -17.95 25.10 -34.45
CA LYS A 168 -17.55 26.50 -34.56
C LYS A 168 -16.04 26.67 -34.70
N THR A 169 -15.24 25.94 -33.93
CA THR A 169 -13.78 25.99 -34.05
C THR A 169 -13.29 25.38 -35.36
N LEU A 170 -13.87 24.27 -35.80
CA LEU A 170 -13.56 23.69 -37.11
C LEU A 170 -13.89 24.65 -38.25
N VAL A 171 -15.08 25.28 -38.24
CA VAL A 171 -15.46 26.27 -39.24
C VAL A 171 -14.49 27.45 -39.23
N ALA A 172 -14.11 27.96 -38.06
CA ALA A 172 -13.12 29.05 -37.98
C ALA A 172 -11.76 28.65 -38.57
N ASN A 173 -11.30 27.43 -38.30
CA ASN A 173 -10.05 26.91 -38.86
C ASN A 173 -10.14 26.74 -40.39
N TYR A 174 -11.27 26.23 -40.88
CA TYR A 174 -11.45 25.99 -42.32
C TYR A 174 -11.74 27.26 -43.12
N LYS A 175 -12.26 28.31 -42.48
CA LYS A 175 -12.52 29.60 -43.10
C LYS A 175 -11.28 30.21 -43.76
N ILE A 176 -10.09 29.99 -43.19
CA ILE A 176 -8.83 30.46 -43.79
C ILE A 176 -8.61 29.83 -45.16
N TYR A 177 -8.89 28.52 -45.29
CA TYR A 177 -8.78 27.82 -46.56
C TYR A 177 -9.90 28.21 -47.53
N GLU A 178 -11.12 28.42 -47.03
CA GLU A 178 -12.22 28.94 -47.85
C GLU A 178 -11.88 30.31 -48.42
N ASP A 179 -11.47 31.28 -47.59
CA ASP A 179 -11.07 32.61 -48.01
C ASP A 179 -9.91 32.57 -49.00
N TYR A 180 -8.95 31.67 -48.79
CA TYR A 180 -7.85 31.43 -49.74
C TYR A 180 -8.35 30.86 -51.07
N LEU A 181 -9.18 29.81 -51.04
CA LEU A 181 -9.74 29.18 -52.22
C LEU A 181 -10.61 30.15 -53.01
N MET A 182 -11.41 30.98 -52.34
CA MET A 182 -12.22 32.03 -52.98
C MET A 182 -11.34 33.07 -53.67
N LYS A 183 -10.22 33.48 -53.06
CA LYS A 183 -9.23 34.37 -53.72
C LYS A 183 -8.59 33.70 -54.93
N VAL A 184 -8.27 32.41 -54.84
CA VAL A 184 -7.71 31.64 -55.95
C VAL A 184 -8.73 31.51 -57.08
N ILE A 185 -9.97 31.14 -56.79
CA ILE A 185 -11.07 31.06 -57.77
C ILE A 185 -11.26 32.41 -58.47
N ALA A 186 -11.24 33.52 -57.74
CA ALA A 186 -11.39 34.86 -58.31
C ALA A 186 -10.25 35.25 -59.27
N GLN A 187 -9.06 34.67 -59.11
CA GLN A 187 -7.90 34.90 -59.97
C GLN A 187 -7.82 33.92 -61.15
N VAL A 188 -8.57 32.83 -61.09
CA VAL A 188 -8.52 31.73 -62.05
C VAL A 188 -9.59 31.95 -63.13
N PRO A 189 -9.25 31.87 -64.43
CA PRO A 189 -10.24 31.99 -65.51
C PRO A 189 -11.37 30.95 -65.38
N ASN A 190 -12.61 31.34 -65.69
CA ASN A 190 -13.82 30.51 -65.50
C ASN A 190 -13.71 29.07 -66.08
N ASN A 191 -12.92 28.88 -67.13
CA ASN A 191 -12.75 27.60 -67.83
C ASN A 191 -11.77 26.63 -67.13
N TYR A 192 -11.11 27.03 -66.04
CA TYR A 192 -10.09 26.22 -65.34
C TYR A 192 -10.70 25.25 -64.30
N LEU A 193 -11.96 25.48 -63.92
CA LEU A 193 -12.72 24.68 -62.95
C LEU A 193 -13.86 23.88 -63.61
N ASP A 194 -14.01 23.98 -64.93
CA ASP A 194 -15.00 23.21 -65.66
C ASP A 194 -14.82 21.72 -65.34
N THR A 195 -15.92 21.05 -65.00
CA THR A 195 -15.95 19.65 -64.50
C THR A 195 -15.61 18.61 -65.59
N GLY A 196 -14.87 19.02 -66.61
CA GLY A 196 -14.32 18.16 -67.65
C GLY A 196 -13.19 17.28 -67.14
N MET A 197 -13.02 16.14 -67.80
CA MET A 197 -12.14 15.03 -67.41
C MET A 197 -10.64 15.39 -67.34
N GLU A 198 -10.22 16.54 -67.88
CA GLU A 198 -8.83 17.02 -67.96
C GLU A 198 -8.65 18.40 -67.33
N THR A 199 -9.11 18.59 -66.10
CA THR A 199 -8.84 19.83 -65.36
C THR A 199 -7.40 19.84 -64.82
N PRO A 200 -6.67 20.97 -64.91
CA PRO A 200 -5.32 21.11 -64.36
C PRO A 200 -5.26 20.86 -62.85
N VAL A 201 -6.38 21.05 -62.13
CA VAL A 201 -6.52 20.66 -60.71
C VAL A 201 -6.37 19.15 -60.53
N LYS A 202 -7.00 18.34 -61.38
CA LYS A 202 -6.88 16.87 -61.33
C LYS A 202 -5.47 16.41 -61.65
N ALA A 203 -4.78 17.09 -62.58
CA ALA A 203 -3.36 16.83 -62.86
C ALA A 203 -2.46 17.12 -61.64
N ILE A 204 -2.74 18.20 -60.89
CA ILE A 204 -2.03 18.50 -59.64
C ILE A 204 -2.31 17.43 -58.57
N VAL A 205 -3.57 17.00 -58.42
CA VAL A 205 -3.94 15.94 -57.48
C VAL A 205 -3.25 14.63 -57.85
N TRP A 206 -3.28 14.21 -59.11
CA TRP A 206 -2.59 13.01 -59.57
C TRP A 206 -1.08 13.10 -59.37
N LYS A 207 -0.47 14.26 -59.64
CA LYS A 207 0.96 14.47 -59.36
C LYS A 207 1.26 14.35 -57.87
N HIS A 208 0.42 14.93 -57.00
CA HIS A 208 0.57 14.80 -55.56
C HIS A 208 0.39 13.34 -55.09
N GLU A 209 -0.60 12.62 -55.62
CA GLU A 209 -0.83 11.21 -55.30
C GLU A 209 0.36 10.34 -55.73
N ALA A 210 0.86 10.52 -56.95
CA ALA A 210 2.05 9.83 -57.44
C ALA A 210 3.28 10.15 -56.57
N LEU A 211 3.52 11.43 -56.26
CA LEU A 211 4.62 11.85 -55.37
C LEU A 211 4.45 11.27 -53.96
N SER A 212 3.24 11.25 -53.41
CA SER A 212 2.96 10.66 -52.11
C SER A 212 3.22 9.15 -52.10
N ALA A 213 2.81 8.43 -53.15
CA ALA A 213 3.07 7.01 -53.32
C ALA A 213 4.57 6.72 -53.42
N THR A 214 5.29 7.44 -54.28
CA THR A 214 6.76 7.29 -54.40
C THR A 214 7.47 7.61 -53.09
N ASN A 215 7.06 8.65 -52.37
CA ASN A 215 7.62 9.00 -51.07
C ASN A 215 7.39 7.89 -50.03
N LYS A 216 6.19 7.29 -49.98
CA LYS A 216 5.92 6.13 -49.10
C LYS A 216 6.85 4.97 -49.43
N THR A 217 7.02 4.64 -50.71
CA THR A 217 7.94 3.59 -51.14
C THR A 217 9.39 3.91 -50.74
N LEU A 218 9.85 5.14 -50.98
CA LEU A 218 11.20 5.57 -50.59
C LEU A 218 11.43 5.48 -49.09
N LEU A 219 10.45 5.87 -48.27
CA LEU A 219 10.52 5.73 -46.82
C LEU A 219 10.60 4.26 -46.39
N SER A 220 9.79 3.37 -47.00
CA SER A 220 9.88 1.93 -46.72
C SER A 220 11.25 1.36 -47.11
N HIS A 221 11.81 1.77 -48.24
CA HIS A 221 13.16 1.37 -48.66
C HIS A 221 14.24 1.89 -47.71
N LEU A 222 14.11 3.14 -47.25
CA LEU A 222 15.05 3.74 -46.30
C LEU A 222 15.03 3.01 -44.96
N LEU A 223 13.84 2.63 -44.47
CA LEU A 223 13.71 1.83 -43.25
C LEU A 223 14.38 0.47 -43.40
N LEU A 224 14.12 -0.24 -44.50
CA LEU A 224 14.73 -1.54 -44.77
C LEU A 224 16.26 -1.44 -44.88
N HIS A 225 16.79 -0.45 -45.60
CA HIS A 225 18.23 -0.22 -45.67
C HIS A 225 18.83 0.17 -44.32
N SER A 226 18.13 0.93 -43.49
CA SER A 226 18.57 1.25 -42.13
C SER A 226 18.66 0.00 -41.25
N GLU A 227 17.69 -0.91 -41.36
CA GLU A 227 17.73 -2.19 -40.64
C GLU A 227 18.92 -3.05 -41.09
N ASP A 228 19.15 -3.15 -42.40
CA ASP A 228 20.26 -3.92 -42.93
C ASP A 228 21.62 -3.30 -42.59
N TYR A 229 21.71 -1.97 -42.57
CA TYR A 229 22.88 -1.26 -42.09
C TYR A 229 23.16 -1.56 -40.61
N GLU A 230 22.14 -1.49 -39.75
CA GLU A 230 22.30 -1.82 -38.32
C GLU A 230 22.69 -3.29 -38.11
N LYS A 231 22.11 -4.24 -38.87
CA LYS A 231 22.55 -5.65 -38.83
C LYS A 231 24.01 -5.81 -39.24
N ALA A 232 24.44 -5.15 -40.32
CA ALA A 232 25.83 -5.20 -40.79
C ALA A 232 26.78 -4.59 -39.77
N ARG A 233 26.39 -3.47 -39.15
CA ARG A 233 27.14 -2.81 -38.09
C ARG A 233 27.31 -3.70 -36.86
N LEU A 234 26.23 -4.29 -36.37
CA LEU A 234 26.29 -5.23 -35.24
C LEU A 234 27.20 -6.42 -35.53
N LYS A 235 27.14 -6.97 -36.75
CA LYS A 235 28.02 -8.07 -37.17
C LYS A 235 29.50 -7.65 -37.21
N LEU A 236 29.78 -6.43 -37.66
CA LEU A 236 31.14 -5.88 -37.66
C LEU A 236 31.65 -5.70 -36.23
N ASP A 237 30.84 -5.14 -35.34
CA ASP A 237 31.19 -4.94 -33.94
C ASP A 237 31.46 -6.27 -33.23
N GLN A 238 30.63 -7.29 -33.50
CA GLN A 238 30.85 -8.64 -32.98
C GLN A 238 32.20 -9.21 -33.48
N LEU A 239 32.49 -9.13 -34.78
CA LEU A 239 33.75 -9.61 -35.35
C LEU A 239 34.96 -8.87 -34.75
N HIS A 240 34.82 -7.57 -34.53
CA HIS A 240 35.87 -6.76 -33.90
C HIS A 240 36.11 -7.19 -32.44
N GLN A 241 35.06 -7.45 -31.68
CA GLN A 241 35.16 -7.98 -30.32
C GLN A 241 35.81 -9.37 -30.29
N GLU A 242 35.39 -10.28 -31.17
CA GLU A 242 35.99 -11.62 -31.30
C GLU A 242 37.47 -11.53 -31.64
N HIS A 243 37.85 -10.68 -32.59
CA HIS A 243 39.24 -10.46 -32.98
C HIS A 243 40.07 -9.90 -31.81
N ASN A 244 39.54 -8.92 -31.08
CA ASN A 244 40.24 -8.35 -29.91
C ASN A 244 40.41 -9.39 -28.80
N THR A 245 39.39 -10.21 -28.53
CA THR A 245 39.49 -11.32 -27.58
C THR A 245 40.58 -12.32 -28.00
N ARG A 246 40.61 -12.73 -29.28
CA ARG A 246 41.67 -13.61 -29.80
C ARG A 246 43.06 -12.99 -29.68
N LYS A 247 43.20 -11.69 -30.00
CA LYS A 247 44.45 -10.96 -29.84
C LYS A 247 44.92 -10.97 -28.37
N LEU A 248 44.02 -10.76 -27.42
CA LEU A 248 44.34 -10.81 -25.99
C LEU A 248 44.79 -12.22 -25.55
N ILE A 249 44.08 -13.27 -25.99
CA ILE A 249 44.46 -14.66 -25.72
C ILE A 249 45.86 -14.94 -26.27
N LEU A 250 46.12 -14.64 -27.54
CA LEU A 250 47.44 -14.84 -28.15
C LEU A 250 48.54 -14.03 -27.46
N THR A 251 48.24 -12.79 -27.04
CA THR A 251 49.20 -11.97 -26.29
C THR A 251 49.52 -12.61 -24.93
N SER A 252 48.53 -13.18 -24.24
CA SER A 252 48.74 -13.90 -22.99
C SER A 252 49.58 -15.19 -23.19
N GLU A 253 49.35 -15.92 -24.29
CA GLU A 253 50.15 -17.09 -24.66
C GLU A 253 51.60 -16.72 -24.96
N ILE A 254 51.82 -15.63 -25.70
CA ILE A 254 53.16 -15.09 -25.98
C ILE A 254 53.87 -14.73 -24.67
N ALA A 255 53.20 -14.00 -23.77
CA ALA A 255 53.78 -13.61 -22.48
C ALA A 255 54.15 -14.84 -21.63
N HIS A 256 53.29 -15.86 -21.62
CA HIS A 256 53.56 -17.11 -20.92
C HIS A 256 54.75 -17.87 -21.53
N LEU A 257 54.86 -17.94 -22.86
CA LEU A 257 55.99 -18.56 -23.54
C LEU A 257 57.30 -17.80 -23.31
N GLN A 258 57.26 -16.47 -23.31
CA GLN A 258 58.40 -15.61 -22.97
C GLN A 258 58.87 -15.86 -21.54
N MET A 259 57.96 -15.91 -20.57
CA MET A 259 58.30 -16.23 -19.18
C MET A 259 58.96 -17.62 -19.05
N LYS A 260 58.48 -18.62 -19.79
CA LYS A 260 59.11 -19.95 -19.82
C LYS A 260 60.51 -19.91 -20.43
N TYR A 261 60.68 -19.16 -21.53
CA TYR A 261 61.97 -18.99 -22.17
C TYR A 261 62.98 -18.28 -21.25
N ASP A 262 62.58 -17.18 -20.62
CA ASP A 262 63.44 -16.42 -19.71
C ASP A 262 63.86 -17.25 -18.50
N LYS A 263 62.94 -18.04 -17.94
CA LYS A 263 63.27 -18.99 -16.87
C LYS A 263 64.32 -20.01 -17.30
N GLN A 264 64.18 -20.58 -18.50
CA GLN A 264 65.15 -21.55 -19.03
C GLN A 264 66.49 -20.89 -19.36
N ARG A 265 66.47 -19.65 -19.84
CA ARG A 265 67.68 -18.87 -20.11
C ARG A 265 68.43 -18.54 -18.82
N GLU A 266 67.72 -18.17 -17.77
CA GLU A 266 68.32 -17.88 -16.46
C GLU A 266 68.98 -19.13 -15.87
N THR A 267 68.31 -20.29 -15.91
CA THR A 267 68.91 -21.55 -15.44
C THR A 267 70.13 -21.95 -16.27
N SER A 268 70.09 -21.77 -17.59
CA SER A 268 71.25 -21.99 -18.46
C SER A 268 72.43 -21.08 -18.09
N MET A 269 72.17 -19.79 -17.86
CA MET A 269 73.20 -18.82 -17.45
C MET A 269 73.81 -19.18 -16.09
N GLN A 270 72.99 -19.62 -15.14
CA GLN A 270 73.46 -20.10 -13.84
C GLN A 270 74.37 -21.34 -13.98
N LEU A 271 73.99 -22.29 -14.83
CA LEU A 271 74.81 -23.48 -15.12
C LEU A 271 76.14 -23.12 -15.79
N GLU A 272 76.12 -22.22 -16.78
CA GLU A 272 77.35 -21.74 -17.42
C GLU A 272 78.29 -21.04 -16.43
N MET A 273 77.74 -20.20 -15.54
CA MET A 273 78.51 -19.56 -14.48
C MET A 273 79.16 -20.61 -13.56
N ASN A 274 78.40 -21.63 -13.14
CA ASN A 274 78.92 -22.72 -12.31
C ASN A 274 80.03 -23.50 -13.01
N VAL A 275 79.86 -23.82 -14.30
CA VAL A 275 80.89 -24.49 -15.11
C VAL A 275 82.15 -23.63 -15.21
N ASN A 276 82.02 -22.32 -15.39
CA ASN A 276 83.17 -21.41 -15.45
C ASN A 276 83.92 -21.33 -14.12
N ILE A 277 83.20 -21.27 -12.99
CA ILE A 277 83.81 -21.31 -11.65
C ILE A 277 84.59 -22.61 -11.46
N LEU A 278 83.97 -23.76 -11.77
CA LEU A 278 84.62 -25.07 -11.69
C LEU A 278 85.86 -25.12 -12.59
N LYS A 279 85.75 -24.66 -13.84
CA LYS A 279 86.87 -24.62 -14.78
C LYS A 279 88.02 -23.76 -14.26
N SER A 280 87.73 -22.60 -13.66
CA SER A 280 88.76 -21.76 -13.04
C SER A 280 89.44 -22.49 -11.88
N HIS A 281 88.66 -23.18 -11.04
CA HIS A 281 89.19 -23.98 -9.94
C HIS A 281 90.11 -25.10 -10.44
N PHE A 282 89.70 -25.85 -11.46
CA PHE A 282 90.53 -26.89 -12.08
C PHE A 282 91.79 -26.32 -12.73
N ARG A 283 91.72 -25.13 -13.37
CA ARG A 283 92.91 -24.46 -13.91
C ARG A 283 93.90 -24.11 -12.80
N HIS A 284 93.43 -23.53 -11.70
CA HIS A 284 94.29 -23.21 -10.55
C HIS A 284 94.95 -24.45 -9.97
N GLN A 285 94.20 -25.53 -9.73
CA GLN A 285 94.76 -26.80 -9.26
C GLN A 285 95.82 -27.37 -10.24
N LYS A 286 95.55 -27.31 -11.54
CA LYS A 286 96.49 -27.74 -12.58
C LYS A 286 97.77 -26.90 -12.59
N GLU A 287 97.63 -25.58 -12.45
CA GLU A 287 98.77 -24.64 -12.37
C GLU A 287 99.62 -24.92 -11.13
N GLU A 288 99.00 -25.13 -9.96
CA GLU A 288 99.71 -25.53 -8.72
C GLU A 288 100.47 -26.85 -8.91
N LEU A 289 99.82 -27.89 -9.46
CA LEU A 289 100.49 -29.17 -9.75
C LEU A 289 101.65 -29.02 -10.75
N SER A 290 101.47 -28.20 -11.78
CA SER A 290 102.53 -27.95 -12.77
C SER A 290 103.70 -27.17 -12.15
N SER A 291 103.42 -26.22 -11.27
CA SER A 291 104.41 -25.48 -10.48
C SER A 291 105.20 -26.42 -9.56
N PHE A 292 104.51 -27.32 -8.84
CA PHE A 292 105.19 -28.33 -8.02
C PHE A 292 106.09 -29.24 -8.86
N LEU A 293 105.61 -29.68 -10.03
CA LEU A 293 106.40 -30.50 -10.94
C LEU A 293 107.66 -29.77 -11.41
N LEU A 294 107.53 -28.49 -11.79
CA LEU A 294 108.66 -27.66 -12.20
C LEU A 294 109.65 -27.43 -11.04
N CYS A 295 109.18 -27.19 -9.83
CA CYS A 295 110.04 -27.10 -8.65
C CYS A 295 110.82 -28.39 -8.41
N ILE A 296 110.18 -29.56 -8.57
CA ILE A 296 110.85 -30.86 -8.45
C ILE A 296 111.90 -31.04 -9.55
N THR A 297 111.59 -30.71 -10.81
CA THR A 297 112.58 -30.82 -11.89
C THR A 297 113.76 -29.89 -11.67
N ASN A 298 113.50 -28.63 -11.28
CA ASN A 298 114.56 -27.66 -10.99
C ASN A 298 115.44 -28.11 -9.81
N LEU A 299 114.85 -28.69 -8.76
CA LEU A 299 115.60 -29.22 -7.62
C LEU A 299 116.40 -30.47 -8.02
N ALA A 300 115.84 -31.34 -8.86
CA ALA A 300 116.54 -32.49 -9.40
C ALA A 300 117.75 -32.09 -10.27
N GLU A 301 117.64 -31.00 -11.03
CA GLU A 301 118.75 -30.41 -11.79
C GLU A 301 119.88 -29.93 -10.87
N GLN A 302 119.54 -29.24 -9.78
CA GLN A 302 120.53 -28.78 -8.80
C GLN A 302 121.17 -29.91 -7.99
N CYS A 303 120.42 -30.99 -7.77
CA CYS A 303 120.82 -32.14 -6.97
C CYS A 303 121.18 -33.36 -7.81
N HIS A 304 121.59 -33.17 -9.07
CA HIS A 304 121.88 -34.29 -9.96
C HIS A 304 123.00 -35.16 -9.40
N ILE A 305 122.73 -36.46 -9.36
CA ILE A 305 123.75 -37.46 -9.03
C ILE A 305 124.02 -38.28 -10.30
N PRO A 306 125.29 -38.39 -10.77
CA PRO A 306 125.61 -38.98 -12.07
C PRO A 306 125.11 -40.41 -12.30
N HIS A 307 124.94 -41.21 -11.24
CA HIS A 307 124.53 -42.61 -11.35
C HIS A 307 123.04 -42.80 -11.65
N TYR A 308 122.21 -41.76 -11.49
CA TYR A 308 120.79 -41.81 -11.86
C TYR A 308 120.54 -41.60 -13.36
N GLY A 309 121.56 -41.28 -14.15
CA GLY A 309 121.45 -41.09 -15.60
C GLY A 309 120.97 -39.69 -16.03
N PRO A 310 120.66 -39.49 -17.33
CA PRO A 310 120.20 -38.22 -17.87
C PRO A 310 118.87 -37.76 -17.26
N LEU A 311 118.74 -36.45 -16.99
CA LEU A 311 117.56 -35.89 -16.30
C LEU A 311 116.26 -35.90 -17.11
N GLU A 312 116.36 -35.86 -18.43
CA GLU A 312 115.21 -35.67 -19.33
C GLU A 312 114.29 -36.89 -19.31
N ASP A 313 114.84 -38.09 -19.17
CA ASP A 313 114.09 -39.36 -19.23
C ASP A 313 113.75 -39.96 -17.85
N LEU A 314 114.16 -39.30 -16.75
CA LEU A 314 113.99 -39.85 -15.41
C LEU A 314 112.54 -39.69 -14.91
N PRO A 315 111.85 -40.75 -14.46
CA PRO A 315 110.48 -40.64 -13.97
C PRO A 315 110.43 -39.81 -12.67
N LEU A 316 109.31 -39.13 -12.43
CA LEU A 316 109.14 -38.15 -11.34
C LEU A 316 109.51 -38.71 -9.96
N LEU A 317 109.09 -39.94 -9.66
CA LEU A 317 109.36 -40.55 -8.36
C LEU A 317 110.87 -40.78 -8.16
N SER A 318 111.57 -41.20 -9.21
CA SER A 318 113.03 -41.35 -9.18
C SER A 318 113.76 -40.00 -9.08
N LYS A 319 113.22 -38.92 -9.66
CA LYS A 319 113.73 -37.55 -9.41
C LYS A 319 113.63 -37.16 -7.94
N LEU A 320 112.51 -37.47 -7.28
CA LEU A 320 112.32 -37.22 -5.85
C LEU A 320 113.24 -38.09 -4.97
N ASP A 321 113.40 -39.37 -5.30
CA ASP A 321 114.32 -40.27 -4.59
C ASP A 321 115.78 -39.80 -4.73
N MET A 322 116.19 -39.37 -5.93
CA MET A 322 117.52 -38.79 -6.14
C MET A 322 117.73 -37.51 -5.34
N ILE A 323 116.76 -36.58 -5.35
CA ILE A 323 116.84 -35.36 -4.52
C ILE A 323 116.97 -35.74 -3.04
N LYS A 324 116.20 -36.72 -2.56
CA LYS A 324 116.27 -37.21 -1.18
C LYS A 324 117.64 -37.79 -0.86
N GLU A 325 118.18 -38.66 -1.71
CA GLU A 325 119.52 -39.23 -1.54
C GLU A 325 120.60 -38.14 -1.53
N PHE A 326 120.56 -37.19 -2.46
CA PHE A 326 121.49 -36.08 -2.50
C PHE A 326 121.44 -35.24 -1.21
N ILE A 327 120.23 -34.95 -0.70
CA ILE A 327 120.06 -34.21 0.54
C ILE A 327 120.64 -35.01 1.72
N LEU A 328 120.37 -36.32 1.81
CA LEU A 328 120.91 -37.18 2.86
C LEU A 328 122.44 -37.29 2.80
N ASP A 329 123.00 -37.42 1.60
CA ASP A 329 124.45 -37.42 1.36
C ASP A 329 125.09 -36.08 1.73
N LYS A 330 124.48 -34.95 1.34
CA LYS A 330 124.98 -33.63 1.77
C LYS A 330 124.85 -33.41 3.26
N LEU A 331 123.84 -33.97 3.90
CA LEU A 331 123.64 -33.89 5.34
C LEU A 331 124.70 -34.74 6.08
N THR A 332 124.99 -35.95 5.60
CA THR A 332 126.08 -36.78 6.16
C THR A 332 127.45 -36.15 5.91
N VAL A 333 127.71 -35.58 4.72
CA VAL A 333 128.95 -34.84 4.41
C VAL A 333 129.05 -33.57 5.25
N SER A 334 127.96 -32.83 5.48
CA SER A 334 127.96 -31.66 6.36
C SER A 334 128.19 -32.06 7.81
N GLN A 335 127.65 -33.18 8.29
CA GLN A 335 127.93 -33.72 9.63
C GLN A 335 129.38 -34.20 9.78
N LEU A 336 129.97 -34.81 8.74
CA LEU A 336 131.38 -35.20 8.69
C LEU A 336 132.31 -33.97 8.56
N GLY A 337 131.92 -32.97 7.77
CA GLY A 337 132.56 -31.68 7.64
C GLY A 337 132.52 -30.88 8.93
N SER A 338 131.40 -30.91 9.66
CA SER A 338 131.25 -30.34 11.01
C SER A 338 132.11 -31.08 12.05
N ARG A 339 132.48 -32.34 11.78
CA ARG A 339 133.44 -33.12 12.58
C ARG A 339 134.90 -32.80 12.23
N SER A 340 135.20 -32.37 11.00
CA SER A 340 136.52 -31.91 10.54
C SER A 340 136.76 -30.39 10.74
N VAL A 341 135.70 -29.59 10.90
CA VAL A 341 135.72 -28.15 11.22
C VAL A 341 135.48 -27.96 12.73
N LYS A 342 136.21 -28.71 13.55
CA LYS A 342 136.46 -28.37 14.97
C LYS A 342 137.69 -27.48 15.16
N ASN A 343 138.39 -27.13 14.09
CA ASN A 343 139.41 -26.10 14.10
C ASN A 343 138.97 -24.92 13.23
N ARG A 344 138.60 -23.83 13.93
CA ARG A 344 138.18 -22.50 13.49
C ARG A 344 136.67 -22.28 13.28
N LEU A 345 136.01 -22.05 14.41
CA LEU A 345 135.00 -20.98 14.58
C LEU A 345 135.69 -19.78 15.28
N PRO A 346 135.08 -18.59 15.39
CA PRO A 346 133.91 -18.01 14.71
C PRO A 346 134.22 -16.57 14.18
N ILE A 347 133.32 -15.85 13.51
CA ILE A 347 132.40 -14.82 14.08
C ILE A 347 131.62 -14.25 12.86
N PHE A 348 130.33 -14.55 12.65
CA PHE A 348 129.14 -13.80 13.12
C PHE A 348 129.27 -12.28 12.91
N ILE A 349 128.46 -11.61 12.08
CA ILE A 349 127.18 -11.04 12.53
C ILE A 349 126.27 -10.76 11.33
N SER A 350 125.01 -11.13 11.56
CA SER A 350 123.74 -10.83 10.92
C SER A 350 123.52 -9.40 10.42
N GLY A 351 122.67 -9.25 9.41
CA GLY A 351 122.17 -7.94 8.96
C GLY A 351 121.09 -8.03 7.90
N ASP A 352 119.98 -8.64 8.29
CA ASP A 352 118.70 -8.76 7.59
C ASP A 352 118.07 -7.39 7.21
N GLN A 353 117.39 -7.29 6.06
CA GLN A 353 116.09 -6.61 5.89
C GLN A 353 115.59 -6.59 4.43
N SER A 354 114.74 -7.57 4.12
CA SER A 354 113.36 -7.41 3.62
C SER A 354 112.98 -6.06 2.96
N ARG A 355 112.65 -6.09 1.66
CA ARG A 355 111.85 -5.04 0.99
C ARG A 355 110.56 -5.64 0.44
N SER A 356 109.55 -5.71 1.30
CA SER A 356 108.15 -5.97 0.92
C SER A 356 107.54 -4.69 0.34
N LYS A 357 107.22 -4.70 -0.96
CA LYS A 357 106.39 -3.65 -1.58
C LYS A 357 104.92 -4.04 -1.46
N ARG A 358 104.26 -3.40 -0.50
CA ARG A 358 102.80 -3.33 -0.34
C ARG A 358 102.22 -2.54 -1.53
N ILE A 359 101.39 -3.18 -2.35
CA ILE A 359 100.57 -2.49 -3.36
C ILE A 359 99.28 -2.05 -2.65
N GLU A 360 99.14 -0.74 -2.49
CA GLU A 360 97.95 -0.08 -1.95
C GLU A 360 96.80 -0.14 -2.96
N THR A 361 95.64 -0.60 -2.48
CA THR A 361 94.34 -0.43 -3.10
C THR A 361 93.94 1.06 -3.08
N LYS A 362 93.80 1.68 -4.26
CA LYS A 362 93.05 2.94 -4.40
C LYS A 362 91.63 2.66 -4.90
N LYS A 363 90.66 3.01 -4.04
CA LYS A 363 89.27 3.25 -4.40
C LYS A 363 89.22 4.46 -5.35
N GLU A 364 88.55 4.31 -6.48
CA GLU A 364 88.08 5.43 -7.28
C GLU A 364 86.57 5.32 -7.47
N LYS A 365 85.85 6.27 -6.85
CA LYS A 365 84.44 6.55 -7.11
C LYS A 365 84.38 7.31 -8.44
N GLN A 366 83.64 6.80 -9.41
CA GLN A 366 83.07 7.62 -10.47
C GLN A 366 81.54 7.62 -10.40
N LYS A 367 81.04 8.85 -10.44
CA LYS A 367 79.65 9.28 -10.42
C LYS A 367 79.16 9.43 -11.87
N ASN A 368 77.87 9.19 -12.05
CA ASN A 368 76.95 9.74 -13.05
C ASN A 368 76.94 9.09 -14.45
N LYS A 369 75.80 8.51 -14.82
CA LYS A 369 74.77 9.24 -15.60
C LYS A 369 73.50 8.41 -15.73
N ALA A 370 72.41 8.95 -15.17
CA ALA A 370 71.06 8.58 -15.53
C ALA A 370 70.76 9.17 -16.93
N ALA A 371 70.20 8.35 -17.81
CA ALA A 371 69.55 8.79 -19.03
C ALA A 371 68.13 8.21 -19.00
N SER A 372 67.15 9.12 -19.02
CA SER A 372 65.73 8.83 -19.17
C SER A 372 65.36 8.88 -20.65
N PHE A 373 64.51 7.96 -21.09
CA PHE A 373 63.53 8.10 -22.18
C PHE A 373 62.45 7.04 -21.88
N GLY A 374 61.25 7.42 -21.42
CA GLY A 374 60.03 7.58 -22.25
C GLY A 374 59.54 6.20 -22.75
N SER A 375 58.34 5.67 -22.48
CA SER A 375 57.03 6.32 -22.42
C SER A 375 55.93 5.32 -21.97
N THR A 376 54.94 5.85 -21.24
CA THR A 376 53.49 5.52 -21.20
C THR A 376 52.98 4.16 -20.70
N GLY A 377 52.18 4.23 -19.62
CA GLY A 377 51.26 3.17 -19.20
C GLY A 377 50.57 3.45 -17.86
N THR A 378 50.03 4.65 -17.65
CA THR A 378 49.26 5.01 -16.45
C THR A 378 47.98 4.20 -16.38
N ILE A 379 47.89 3.30 -15.40
CA ILE A 379 46.63 2.66 -14.99
C ILE A 379 45.84 3.72 -14.22
N GLN A 380 44.79 4.23 -14.87
CA GLN A 380 43.81 5.11 -14.24
C GLN A 380 42.57 4.27 -13.91
N THR A 381 42.53 3.77 -12.69
CA THR A 381 41.29 3.40 -12.00
C THR A 381 40.51 4.67 -11.73
N LEU A 382 39.32 4.81 -12.33
CA LEU A 382 38.12 5.53 -11.85
C LEU A 382 37.27 5.96 -13.05
N GLN A 383 36.17 5.26 -13.32
CA GLN A 383 34.87 5.82 -13.74
C GLN A 383 33.81 4.71 -13.90
N ASN A 384 33.40 4.12 -12.77
CA ASN A 384 32.06 3.56 -12.65
C ASN A 384 31.18 4.63 -12.02
N ASN A 385 30.30 5.24 -12.83
CA ASN A 385 29.01 5.87 -12.48
C ASN A 385 28.65 6.94 -13.52
N ARG A 386 27.98 6.56 -14.61
CA ARG A 386 27.08 7.44 -15.40
C ARG A 386 26.35 6.69 -16.52
N ILE A 387 25.52 5.72 -16.15
CA ILE A 387 24.39 5.31 -17.00
C ILE A 387 23.21 5.06 -16.07
N LEU A 388 22.41 6.11 -15.83
CA LEU A 388 21.00 6.07 -15.38
C LEU A 388 20.43 7.49 -15.35
N ARG A 389 20.43 8.17 -16.49
CA ARG A 389 19.53 9.30 -16.78
C ARG A 389 19.30 9.35 -18.27
N ASN A 390 18.28 8.62 -18.71
CA ASN A 390 17.45 8.91 -19.89
C ASN A 390 16.30 7.89 -19.90
N LEU A 391 15.40 8.05 -18.94
CA LEU A 391 14.06 7.45 -18.90
C LEU A 391 13.19 8.39 -18.04
N LYS A 392 12.88 9.56 -18.62
CA LYS A 392 11.74 10.44 -18.31
C LYS A 392 11.85 11.68 -19.19
N MET A 393 11.24 11.60 -20.37
CA MET A 393 10.34 12.59 -20.95
C MET A 393 9.46 11.84 -21.94
#